data_AF-A0A8J7JEI9-F1
#
_entry.id   AF-A0A8J7JEI9-F1
#
_cell.length_a   1.000
_cell.length_b   1.000
_cell.length_c   1.000
_cell.angle_alpha   90.00
_cell.angle_beta   90.00
_cell.angle_gamma   90.00
#
_symmetry.space_group_name_H-M   'P 1'
#
loop_
_entity.id
_entity.type
_entity.pdbx_description
1 polymer ?
#
loop_
_entity_poly.entity_id
_entity_poly.type
_entity_poly.pdbx_seq_one_letter_code
_entity_poly.pdbx_strand_id
1 'polypeptide(L)'
;MHNAKSTWPPPKPLCKEAENHFFAGGGHITEQVEPLQQQIKTWRTEIKIQTQALHDLAASVLPLAMIQDLLMDGATQGQREQDQQKAAIAREALLNHDQRLLDLLSQLKLKPTQHKQIEAFVQQESQSLSTTATGDAWLEASDDSLAQLTHMLQHQLPNEQQLTQTHLNTLQQLNDDIDALEGKLAKAASAEDYETLKSARNAARTDLKECQVSLEIHRRRYGELERQRQTLQKALSSYGQDAIADSQSNILLETAPRVQVTLAAFRDKLTEKKLGALETQVTQYFKLLLHKASLVSQVMIDPATFRLDLYDTEGAPLPIQHLSAGEKQLLAISFLWGLANTSGRQLPVAIDTPLGRLDSEHRNHLVVSYFPQASHQVILLSTDTEIRTEEVKRLRAAGAIAREYRLEYDPKQRQTAVVSGYFW
;
A
#
# COMPACT_ATOMS: atom_id res chain seq x y z
N MET A 1 -26.71 41.61 13.48
CA MET A 1 -26.42 42.46 12.31
C MET A 1 -24.97 42.90 12.37
N HIS A 2 -24.02 42.15 11.81
CA HIS A 2 -22.69 42.66 11.47
C HIS A 2 -22.33 42.08 10.10
N ASN A 3 -22.51 42.92 9.09
CA ASN A 3 -22.42 42.60 7.68
C ASN A 3 -20.93 42.68 7.30
N ALA A 4 -20.18 41.58 7.45
CA ALA A 4 -18.82 41.48 6.98
C ALA A 4 -18.85 41.37 5.44
N LYS A 5 -18.88 42.52 4.77
CA LYS A 5 -18.65 42.63 3.33
C LYS A 5 -17.29 42.00 3.03
N SER A 6 -17.30 40.84 2.39
CA SER A 6 -16.10 40.23 1.83
C SER A 6 -15.61 41.12 0.69
N THR A 7 -14.62 41.96 0.97
CA THR A 7 -13.85 42.67 -0.04
C THR A 7 -12.83 41.70 -0.63
N TRP A 8 -13.29 40.78 -1.47
CA TRP A 8 -12.39 40.09 -2.38
C TRP A 8 -11.97 41.09 -3.47
N PRO A 9 -10.67 41.31 -3.72
CA PRO A 9 -10.24 42.10 -4.86
C PRO A 9 -10.77 41.45 -6.16
N PRO A 10 -11.00 42.24 -7.22
CA PRO A 10 -11.44 41.69 -8.50
C PRO A 10 -10.45 40.60 -8.95
N PRO A 11 -10.91 39.53 -9.62
CA PRO A 11 -10.03 38.48 -10.10
C PRO A 11 -9.01 39.11 -11.04
N LYS A 12 -7.77 39.20 -10.57
CA LYS A 12 -6.63 39.57 -11.41
C LYS A 12 -6.49 38.49 -12.49
N PRO A 13 -6.15 38.86 -13.74
CA PRO A 13 -6.03 37.90 -14.82
C PRO A 13 -5.06 36.80 -14.40
N LEU A 14 -5.46 35.55 -14.61
CA LEU A 14 -4.66 34.40 -14.24
C LEU A 14 -3.29 34.55 -14.94
N CYS A 15 -2.19 34.17 -14.29
CA CYS A 15 -0.85 34.25 -14.88
C CYS A 15 -0.81 33.64 -16.30
N LYS A 16 -1.63 32.62 -16.54
CA LYS A 16 -1.82 31.96 -17.84
C LYS A 16 -2.48 32.85 -18.90
N GLU A 17 -3.46 33.68 -18.52
CA GLU A 17 -4.11 34.65 -19.41
C GLU A 17 -3.17 35.81 -19.74
N ALA A 18 -2.41 36.30 -18.76
CA ALA A 18 -1.39 37.33 -18.97
C ALA A 18 -0.25 36.83 -19.88
N GLU A 19 0.19 35.57 -19.72
CA GLU A 19 1.14 34.94 -20.63
C GLU A 19 0.56 34.79 -22.04
N ASN A 20 -0.68 34.31 -22.18
CA ASN A 20 -1.33 34.19 -23.48
C ASN A 20 -1.48 35.55 -24.19
N HIS A 21 -1.82 36.62 -23.45
CA HIS A 21 -1.88 37.98 -24.00
C HIS A 21 -0.49 38.51 -24.39
N PHE A 22 0.55 38.20 -23.62
CA PHE A 22 1.94 38.53 -23.97
C PHE A 22 2.39 37.84 -25.27
N PHE A 23 2.01 36.56 -25.46
CA PHE A 23 2.29 35.82 -26.69
C PHE A 23 1.48 36.34 -27.89
N ALA A 24 0.17 36.53 -27.71
CA ALA A 24 -0.73 37.01 -28.77
C ALA A 24 -0.38 38.44 -29.22
N GLY A 25 0.09 39.28 -28.30
CA GLY A 25 0.54 40.64 -28.58
C GLY A 25 1.94 40.74 -29.18
N GLY A 26 2.63 39.63 -29.46
CA GLY A 26 3.96 39.64 -30.10
C GLY A 26 5.12 39.96 -29.16
N GLY A 27 4.92 39.98 -27.84
CA GLY A 27 5.96 40.34 -26.87
C GLY A 27 7.17 39.40 -26.87
N HIS A 28 6.96 38.11 -27.18
CA HIS A 28 8.05 37.14 -27.35
C HIS A 28 8.92 37.45 -28.59
N ILE A 29 8.33 37.98 -29.65
CA ILE A 29 9.06 38.40 -30.86
C ILE A 29 9.88 39.65 -30.52
N THR A 30 9.34 40.59 -29.74
CA THR A 30 10.04 41.79 -29.28
C THR A 30 11.29 41.48 -28.46
N GLU A 31 11.27 40.45 -27.59
CA GLU A 31 12.47 39.98 -26.88
C GLU A 31 13.57 39.45 -27.82
N GLN A 32 13.20 38.99 -29.02
CA GLN A 32 14.12 38.45 -30.02
C GLN A 32 14.48 39.45 -31.14
N VAL A 33 13.98 40.68 -31.09
CA VAL A 33 14.24 41.69 -32.15
C VAL A 33 15.73 41.95 -32.31
N GLU A 34 16.46 42.14 -31.20
CA GLU A 34 17.89 42.48 -31.22
C GLU A 34 18.77 41.36 -31.83
N PRO A 35 18.67 40.08 -31.42
CA PRO A 35 19.44 39.00 -32.06
C PRO A 35 19.03 38.76 -33.52
N LEU A 36 17.73 38.85 -33.85
CA LEU A 36 17.27 38.68 -35.23
C LEU A 36 17.76 39.80 -36.15
N GLN A 37 17.84 41.05 -35.66
CA GLN A 37 18.43 42.17 -36.39
C GLN A 37 19.93 41.99 -36.61
N GLN A 38 20.66 41.44 -35.63
CA GLN A 38 22.08 41.09 -35.82
C GLN A 38 22.25 40.01 -36.89
N GLN A 39 21.40 38.99 -36.89
CA GLN A 39 21.42 37.92 -37.88
C GLN A 39 21.14 38.45 -39.30
N ILE A 40 20.14 39.32 -39.48
CA ILE A 40 19.88 39.99 -40.76
C ILE A 40 21.09 40.81 -41.21
N LYS A 41 21.75 41.54 -40.30
CA LYS A 41 22.98 42.28 -40.63
C LYS A 41 24.08 41.34 -41.15
N THR A 42 24.28 40.19 -40.51
CA THR A 42 25.29 39.20 -40.95
C THR A 42 24.96 38.61 -42.32
N TRP A 43 23.69 38.30 -42.60
CA TRP A 43 23.28 37.80 -43.91
C TRP A 43 23.38 38.86 -45.00
N ARG A 44 23.08 40.13 -44.69
CA ARG A 44 23.31 41.25 -45.63
C ARG A 44 24.79 41.47 -45.92
N THR A 45 25.69 41.24 -44.96
CA THR A 45 27.13 41.28 -45.23
C THR A 45 27.57 40.11 -46.10
N GLU A 46 27.01 38.92 -45.87
CA GLU A 46 27.29 37.74 -46.69
C GLU A 46 26.82 37.95 -48.14
N ILE A 47 25.61 38.49 -48.35
CA ILE A 47 25.11 38.87 -49.68
C ILE A 47 26.11 39.79 -50.40
N LYS A 48 26.69 40.78 -49.72
CA LYS A 48 27.69 41.66 -50.34
C LYS A 48 28.95 40.89 -50.78
N ILE A 49 29.40 39.93 -49.99
CA ILE A 49 30.57 39.09 -50.31
C ILE A 49 30.25 38.23 -51.54
N GLN A 50 29.09 37.57 -51.55
CA GLN A 50 28.65 36.71 -52.66
C GLN A 50 28.45 37.52 -53.95
N THR A 51 27.88 38.73 -53.87
CA THR A 51 27.75 39.64 -55.02
C THR A 51 29.11 40.11 -55.52
N GLN A 52 30.08 40.37 -54.64
CA GLN A 52 31.44 40.71 -55.05
C GLN A 52 32.10 39.54 -55.78
N ALA A 53 31.94 38.31 -55.29
CA ALA A 53 32.46 37.12 -55.98
C ALA A 53 31.84 36.95 -57.38
N LEU A 54 30.55 37.25 -57.55
CA LEU A 54 29.91 37.28 -58.86
C LEU A 54 30.46 38.37 -59.79
N HIS A 55 30.78 39.56 -59.25
CA HIS A 55 31.46 40.61 -60.02
C HIS A 55 32.86 40.18 -60.47
N ASP A 56 33.62 39.51 -59.60
CA ASP A 56 34.96 39.03 -59.92
C ASP A 56 34.90 37.93 -60.99
N LEU A 57 33.92 37.01 -60.91
CA LEU A 57 33.66 36.02 -61.96
C LEU A 57 33.24 36.69 -63.29
N ALA A 58 32.41 37.74 -63.24
CA ALA A 58 32.01 38.49 -64.42
C ALA A 58 33.16 39.31 -65.05
N ALA A 59 34.22 39.61 -64.29
CA ALA A 59 35.44 40.23 -64.80
C ALA A 59 36.44 39.22 -65.39
N SER A 60 36.18 37.91 -65.22
CA SER A 60 37.02 36.81 -65.69
C SER A 60 36.56 36.30 -67.07
N VAL A 61 36.60 34.98 -67.27
CA VAL A 61 36.31 34.27 -68.53
C VAL A 61 34.79 34.12 -68.74
N LEU A 62 33.98 34.18 -67.68
CA LEU A 62 32.53 33.96 -67.71
C LEU A 62 31.76 34.72 -68.82
N PRO A 63 32.05 35.98 -69.17
CA PRO A 63 31.36 36.67 -70.27
C PRO A 63 31.50 35.97 -71.62
N LEU A 64 32.60 35.22 -71.82
CA LEU A 64 32.84 34.43 -73.03
C LEU A 64 31.86 33.26 -73.16
N ALA A 65 31.16 32.87 -72.08
CA ALA A 65 30.07 31.90 -72.15
C ALA A 65 28.93 32.37 -73.06
N MET A 66 28.73 33.69 -73.22
CA MET A 66 27.70 34.24 -74.11
C MET A 66 27.99 33.95 -75.59
N ILE A 67 29.23 33.65 -75.93
CA ILE A 67 29.69 33.33 -77.29
C ILE A 67 30.34 31.94 -77.35
N GLN A 68 29.98 31.05 -76.43
CA GLN A 68 30.58 29.72 -76.29
C GLN A 68 30.52 28.91 -77.60
N ASP A 69 29.40 28.97 -78.32
CA ASP A 69 29.23 28.26 -79.59
C ASP A 69 30.23 28.74 -80.64
N LEU A 70 30.44 30.06 -80.75
CA LEU A 70 31.42 30.64 -81.67
C LEU A 70 32.86 30.25 -81.31
N LEU A 71 33.17 30.16 -80.01
CA LEU A 71 34.48 29.73 -79.53
C LEU A 71 34.71 28.23 -79.78
N MET A 72 33.67 27.41 -79.66
CA MET A 72 33.73 25.98 -80.00
C MET A 72 33.92 25.76 -81.51
N ASP A 73 33.25 26.55 -82.34
CA ASP A 73 33.45 26.54 -83.79
C ASP A 73 34.88 26.97 -84.14
N GLY A 74 35.39 28.03 -83.52
CA GLY A 74 36.77 28.49 -83.66
C GLY A 74 37.79 27.44 -83.24
N ALA A 75 37.58 26.76 -82.11
CA ALA A 75 38.44 25.67 -81.64
C ALA A 75 38.44 24.49 -82.62
N THR A 76 37.26 24.12 -83.14
CA THR A 76 37.11 23.03 -84.12
C THR A 76 37.78 23.38 -85.43
N GLN A 77 37.61 24.60 -85.91
CA GLN A 77 38.25 25.08 -87.13
C GLN A 77 39.77 25.13 -86.97
N GLY A 78 40.28 25.70 -85.87
CA GLY A 78 41.70 25.75 -85.60
C GLY A 78 42.34 24.37 -85.46
N GLN A 79 41.66 23.41 -84.83
CA GLN A 79 42.15 22.03 -84.76
C GLN A 79 42.25 21.40 -86.16
N ARG A 80 41.25 21.62 -87.02
CA ARG A 80 41.29 21.15 -88.42
C ARG A 80 42.44 21.76 -89.19
N GLU A 81 42.66 23.06 -89.08
CA GLU A 81 43.77 23.76 -89.74
C GLU A 81 45.13 23.26 -89.23
N GLN A 82 45.26 23.01 -87.92
CA GLN A 82 46.47 22.45 -87.32
C GLN A 82 46.75 21.02 -87.84
N ASP A 83 45.70 20.18 -87.90
CA ASP A 83 45.80 18.82 -88.43
C ASP A 83 46.17 18.83 -89.92
N GLN A 84 45.61 19.77 -90.69
CA GLN A 84 45.96 20.02 -92.10
C GLN A 84 47.43 20.45 -92.24
N GLN A 85 47.91 21.38 -91.43
CA GLN A 85 49.29 21.86 -91.47
C GLN A 85 50.27 20.74 -91.10
N LYS A 86 49.98 19.97 -90.04
CA LYS A 86 50.77 18.78 -89.67
C LYS A 86 50.76 17.74 -90.78
N ALA A 87 49.62 17.48 -91.41
CA ALA A 87 49.51 16.57 -92.54
C ALA A 87 50.30 17.08 -93.77
N ALA A 88 50.31 18.39 -94.03
CA ALA A 88 51.08 18.99 -95.11
C ALA A 88 52.60 18.87 -94.90
N ILE A 89 53.08 19.17 -93.67
CA ILE A 89 54.49 19.00 -93.29
C ILE A 89 54.88 17.51 -93.35
N ALA A 90 54.04 16.62 -92.81
CA ALA A 90 54.26 15.18 -92.87
C ALA A 90 54.30 14.67 -94.31
N ARG A 91 53.42 15.17 -95.18
CA ARG A 91 53.39 14.84 -96.61
C ARG A 91 54.70 15.25 -97.28
N GLU A 92 55.21 16.45 -97.04
CA GLU A 92 56.48 16.89 -97.62
C GLU A 92 57.65 16.02 -97.15
N ALA A 93 57.70 15.70 -95.85
CA ALA A 93 58.71 14.80 -95.30
C ALA A 93 58.62 13.37 -95.86
N LEU A 94 57.41 12.84 -96.00
CA LEU A 94 57.15 11.50 -96.54
C LEU A 94 57.41 11.42 -98.03
N LEU A 95 57.03 12.41 -98.84
CA LEU A 95 57.36 12.45 -100.27
C LEU A 95 58.88 12.39 -100.50
N ASN A 96 59.65 13.13 -99.70
CA ASN A 96 61.11 13.08 -99.75
C ASN A 96 61.67 11.72 -99.30
N HIS A 97 61.02 11.05 -98.34
CA HIS A 97 61.40 9.70 -97.92
C HIS A 97 61.08 8.65 -98.99
N ASP A 98 59.86 8.69 -99.52
CA ASP A 98 59.31 7.78 -100.51
C ASP A 98 60.09 7.83 -101.82
N GLN A 99 60.52 9.01 -102.26
CA GLN A 99 61.41 9.15 -103.42
C GLN A 99 62.75 8.43 -103.20
N ARG A 100 63.37 8.60 -102.02
CA ARG A 100 64.63 7.88 -101.69
C ARG A 100 64.41 6.37 -101.60
N LEU A 101 63.25 5.95 -101.10
CA LEU A 101 62.88 4.54 -100.97
C LEU A 101 62.68 3.91 -102.35
N LEU A 102 61.96 4.60 -103.26
CA LEU A 102 61.78 4.17 -104.65
C LEU A 102 63.10 4.16 -105.42
N ASP A 103 63.98 5.14 -105.22
CA ASP A 103 65.32 5.16 -105.82
C ASP A 103 66.16 3.95 -105.36
N LEU A 104 66.13 3.60 -104.07
CA LEU A 104 66.81 2.42 -103.54
C LEU A 104 66.20 1.12 -104.10
N LEU A 105 64.88 1.02 -104.18
CA LEU A 105 64.18 -0.14 -104.74
C LEU A 105 64.47 -0.33 -106.23
N SER A 106 64.67 0.75 -106.98
CA SER A 106 65.03 0.70 -108.41
C SER A 106 66.45 0.14 -108.64
N GLN A 107 67.34 0.26 -107.65
CA GLN A 107 68.69 -0.31 -107.69
C GLN A 107 68.72 -1.80 -107.31
N LEU A 108 67.67 -2.30 -106.64
CA LEU A 108 67.52 -3.70 -106.29
C LEU A 108 66.88 -4.47 -107.46
N LYS A 109 67.40 -5.66 -107.79
CA LYS A 109 66.91 -6.52 -108.88
C LYS A 109 65.58 -7.22 -108.51
N LEU A 110 64.54 -6.45 -108.20
CA LEU A 110 63.20 -6.92 -107.88
C LEU A 110 62.41 -7.26 -109.15
N LYS A 111 61.43 -8.17 -109.04
CA LYS A 111 60.53 -8.47 -110.16
C LYS A 111 59.61 -7.27 -110.42
N PRO A 112 59.30 -6.94 -111.69
CA PRO A 112 58.51 -5.76 -112.04
C PRO A 112 57.09 -5.76 -111.45
N THR A 113 56.53 -6.93 -111.13
CA THR A 113 55.24 -7.06 -110.44
C THR A 113 55.31 -6.63 -108.97
N GLN A 114 56.42 -6.91 -108.28
CA GLN A 114 56.62 -6.52 -106.88
C GLN A 114 56.92 -5.03 -106.74
N HIS A 115 57.69 -4.46 -107.68
CA HIS A 115 57.95 -3.01 -107.73
C HIS A 115 56.65 -2.21 -107.89
N LYS A 116 55.77 -2.60 -108.83
CA LYS A 116 54.48 -1.94 -109.02
C LYS A 116 53.54 -2.05 -107.82
N GLN A 117 53.60 -3.14 -107.05
CA GLN A 117 52.79 -3.28 -105.83
C GLN A 117 53.26 -2.33 -104.73
N ILE A 118 54.57 -2.16 -104.56
CA ILE A 118 55.13 -1.22 -103.57
C ILE A 118 54.88 0.23 -104.00
N GLU A 119 55.07 0.55 -105.28
CA GLU A 119 54.79 1.88 -105.83
C GLU A 119 53.30 2.24 -105.69
N ALA A 120 52.39 1.29 -105.95
CA ALA A 120 50.96 1.49 -105.75
C ALA A 120 50.60 1.70 -104.26
N PHE A 121 51.26 0.98 -103.34
CA PHE A 121 51.05 1.17 -101.90
C PHE A 121 51.54 2.55 -101.43
N VAL A 122 52.73 2.97 -101.85
CA VAL A 122 53.30 4.29 -101.56
C VAL A 122 52.42 5.41 -102.14
N GLN A 123 51.93 5.25 -103.37
CA GLN A 123 51.00 6.21 -103.98
C GLN A 123 49.66 6.26 -103.24
N GLN A 124 49.15 5.12 -102.76
CA GLN A 124 47.91 5.08 -101.99
C GLN A 124 48.04 5.77 -100.62
N GLU A 125 49.17 5.59 -99.91
CA GLU A 125 49.45 6.33 -98.66
C GLU A 125 49.69 7.82 -98.91
N SER A 126 50.41 8.18 -99.96
CA SER A 126 50.60 9.58 -100.36
C SER A 126 49.26 10.25 -100.70
N GLN A 127 48.34 9.53 -101.35
CA GLN A 127 47.04 10.05 -101.75
C GLN A 127 46.09 10.23 -100.55
N SER A 128 46.13 9.35 -99.55
CA SER A 128 45.34 9.51 -98.31
C SER A 128 45.82 10.69 -97.45
N LEU A 129 47.12 10.96 -97.42
CA LEU A 129 47.70 12.16 -96.80
C LEU A 129 47.37 13.44 -97.58
N SER A 130 47.28 13.37 -98.91
CA SER A 130 46.98 14.52 -99.77
C SER A 130 45.57 15.07 -99.58
N THR A 131 44.59 14.19 -99.33
CA THR A 131 43.20 14.58 -99.06
C THR A 131 43.03 15.29 -97.71
N THR A 132 43.90 15.00 -96.74
CA THR A 132 43.87 15.65 -95.42
C THR A 132 44.69 16.94 -95.40
N ALA A 133 45.70 17.08 -96.27
CA ALA A 133 46.57 18.24 -96.35
C ALA A 133 46.03 19.39 -97.23
N THR A 134 44.80 19.28 -97.75
CA THR A 134 44.19 20.27 -98.65
C THR A 134 42.91 20.85 -98.05
N GLY A 135 42.91 22.16 -97.84
CA GLY A 135 41.80 22.93 -97.26
C GLY A 135 42.18 24.41 -97.11
N ASP A 136 41.19 25.28 -97.01
CA ASP A 136 41.39 26.71 -96.76
C ASP A 136 41.66 26.92 -95.26
N ALA A 137 42.86 27.40 -94.92
CA ALA A 137 43.22 27.83 -93.58
C ALA A 137 43.10 29.35 -93.47
N TRP A 138 42.28 29.83 -92.54
CA TRP A 138 42.01 31.27 -92.36
C TRP A 138 42.06 31.72 -90.91
N LEU A 139 42.03 30.81 -89.94
CA LEU A 139 42.16 31.14 -88.53
C LEU A 139 43.63 31.28 -88.13
N GLU A 140 44.51 30.44 -88.69
CA GLU A 140 45.97 30.44 -88.50
C GLU A 140 46.42 30.56 -87.02
N ALA A 141 45.67 29.93 -86.12
CA ALA A 141 45.95 29.99 -84.68
C ALA A 141 47.18 29.17 -84.30
N SER A 142 48.00 29.68 -83.37
CA SER A 142 49.14 28.94 -82.84
C SER A 142 48.71 27.76 -81.96
N ASP A 143 49.54 26.71 -81.89
CA ASP A 143 49.35 25.55 -81.01
C ASP A 143 49.04 25.96 -79.57
N ASP A 144 49.76 26.96 -79.05
CA ASP A 144 49.57 27.48 -77.70
C ASP A 144 48.19 28.17 -77.53
N SER A 145 47.75 28.92 -78.54
CA SER A 145 46.46 29.63 -78.49
C SER A 145 45.28 28.65 -78.54
N LEU A 146 45.38 27.59 -79.36
CA LEU A 146 44.37 26.53 -79.43
C LEU A 146 44.34 25.68 -78.16
N ALA A 147 45.49 25.38 -77.58
CA ALA A 147 45.57 24.67 -76.30
C ALA A 147 44.94 25.52 -75.17
N GLN A 148 45.22 26.83 -75.13
CA GLN A 148 44.58 27.75 -74.18
C GLN A 148 43.08 27.84 -74.37
N LEU A 149 42.59 28.00 -75.62
CA LEU A 149 41.18 28.04 -75.96
C LEU A 149 40.46 26.74 -75.54
N THR A 150 41.08 25.60 -75.84
CA THR A 150 40.54 24.28 -75.50
C THR A 150 40.48 24.08 -73.99
N HIS A 151 41.54 24.44 -73.26
CA HIS A 151 41.58 24.38 -71.80
C HIS A 151 40.52 25.29 -71.17
N MET A 152 40.35 26.50 -71.72
CA MET A 152 39.34 27.45 -71.28
C MET A 152 37.92 26.89 -71.47
N LEU A 153 37.60 26.34 -72.65
CA LEU A 153 36.29 25.78 -72.97
C LEU A 153 35.97 24.51 -72.16
N GLN A 154 36.95 23.64 -71.93
CA GLN A 154 36.73 22.35 -71.27
C GLN A 154 36.77 22.41 -69.75
N HIS A 155 37.52 23.35 -69.17
CA HIS A 155 37.79 23.37 -67.73
C HIS A 155 37.42 24.69 -67.06
N GLN A 156 37.88 25.83 -67.59
CA GLN A 156 37.68 27.12 -66.90
C GLN A 156 36.23 27.59 -66.99
N LEU A 157 35.64 27.58 -68.19
CA LEU A 157 34.28 28.05 -68.42
C LEU A 157 33.22 27.22 -67.67
N PRO A 158 33.23 25.88 -67.70
CA PRO A 158 32.24 25.09 -66.96
C PRO A 158 32.37 25.25 -65.44
N ASN A 159 33.60 25.40 -64.94
CA ASN A 159 33.86 25.64 -63.52
C ASN A 159 33.32 27.02 -63.07
N GLU A 160 33.59 28.08 -63.83
CA GLU A 160 33.06 29.42 -63.53
C GLU A 160 31.53 29.46 -63.63
N GLN A 161 30.92 28.76 -64.60
CA GLN A 161 29.46 28.62 -64.69
C GLN A 161 28.87 27.91 -63.46
N GLN A 162 29.50 26.82 -63.00
CA GLN A 162 29.05 26.09 -61.81
C GLN A 162 29.18 26.94 -60.52
N LEU A 163 30.31 27.64 -60.36
CA LEU A 163 30.52 28.55 -59.23
C LEU A 163 29.48 29.68 -59.25
N THR A 164 29.23 30.28 -60.41
CA THR A 164 28.20 31.30 -60.60
C THR A 164 26.82 30.81 -60.17
N GLN A 165 26.42 29.60 -60.60
CA GLN A 165 25.14 29.03 -60.19
C GLN A 165 25.05 28.80 -58.67
N THR A 166 26.16 28.38 -58.05
CA THR A 166 26.24 28.16 -56.60
C THR A 166 26.07 29.48 -55.83
N HIS A 167 26.75 30.54 -56.26
CA HIS A 167 26.61 31.87 -55.68
C HIS A 167 25.19 32.43 -55.86
N LEU A 168 24.58 32.27 -57.04
CA LEU A 168 23.20 32.70 -57.30
C LEU A 168 22.18 31.97 -56.41
N ASN A 169 22.29 30.65 -56.28
CA ASN A 169 21.41 29.87 -55.41
C ASN A 169 21.54 30.30 -53.94
N THR A 170 22.77 30.57 -53.50
CA THR A 170 23.05 31.03 -52.12
C THR A 170 22.46 32.42 -51.87
N LEU A 171 22.61 33.33 -52.84
CA LEU A 171 22.00 34.67 -52.77
C LEU A 171 20.48 34.59 -52.68
N GLN A 172 19.84 33.73 -53.48
CA GLN A 172 18.40 33.55 -53.44
C GLN A 172 17.93 33.03 -52.08
N GLN A 173 18.59 32.00 -51.54
CA GLN A 173 18.27 31.46 -50.21
C GLN A 173 18.43 32.51 -49.10
N LEU A 174 19.55 33.26 -49.10
CA LEU A 174 19.78 34.31 -48.12
C LEU A 174 18.74 35.43 -48.21
N ASN A 175 18.29 35.79 -49.42
CA ASN A 175 17.26 36.81 -49.59
C ASN A 175 15.90 36.33 -49.09
N ASP A 176 15.50 35.09 -49.43
CA ASP A 176 14.26 34.48 -48.95
C ASP A 176 14.24 34.37 -47.41
N ASP A 177 15.38 34.02 -46.80
CA ASP A 177 15.54 33.93 -45.35
C ASP A 177 15.46 35.31 -44.67
N ILE A 178 16.04 36.35 -45.26
CA ILE A 178 15.92 37.73 -44.79
C ILE A 178 14.45 38.17 -44.85
N ASP A 179 13.77 37.98 -45.98
CA ASP A 179 12.37 38.36 -46.15
C ASP A 179 11.46 37.65 -45.14
N ALA A 180 11.72 36.37 -44.87
CA ALA A 180 11.00 35.61 -43.85
C ALA A 180 11.24 36.14 -42.43
N LEU A 181 12.47 36.54 -42.09
CA LEU A 181 12.78 37.16 -40.79
C LEU A 181 12.20 38.56 -40.66
N GLU A 182 12.25 39.38 -41.71
CA GLU A 182 11.66 40.71 -41.73
C GLU A 182 10.13 40.65 -41.59
N GLY A 183 9.48 39.68 -42.24
CA GLY A 183 8.05 39.41 -42.05
C GLY A 183 7.68 38.97 -40.62
N LYS A 184 8.58 38.29 -39.91
CA LYS A 184 8.40 37.96 -38.48
C LYS A 184 8.59 39.19 -37.60
N LEU A 185 9.61 40.01 -37.87
CA LEU A 185 9.87 41.26 -37.14
C LEU A 185 8.75 42.29 -37.31
N ALA A 186 8.08 42.32 -38.46
CA ALA A 186 6.91 43.18 -38.68
C ALA A 186 5.73 42.85 -37.76
N LYS A 187 5.69 41.64 -37.17
CA LYS A 187 4.69 41.22 -36.17
C LYS A 187 5.14 41.49 -34.73
N ALA A 188 6.30 42.10 -34.52
CA ALA A 188 6.73 42.51 -33.19
C ALA A 188 5.80 43.60 -32.64
N ALA A 189 5.55 43.56 -31.33
CA ALA A 189 4.77 44.58 -30.66
C ALA A 189 5.46 45.95 -30.74
N SER A 190 4.68 47.04 -30.74
CA SER A 190 5.24 48.38 -30.56
C SER A 190 5.96 48.47 -29.20
N ALA A 191 6.94 49.37 -29.07
CA ALA A 191 7.70 49.52 -27.83
C ALA A 191 6.81 49.86 -26.62
N GLU A 192 5.69 50.56 -26.86
CA GLU A 192 4.72 50.95 -25.84
C GLU A 192 3.80 49.78 -25.43
N ASP A 193 3.33 48.99 -26.40
CA ASP A 193 2.55 47.77 -26.14
C ASP A 193 3.40 46.69 -25.47
N TYR A 194 4.68 46.60 -25.79
CA TYR A 194 5.59 45.65 -25.16
C TYR A 194 5.79 45.93 -23.67
N GLU A 195 6.02 47.18 -23.27
CA GLU A 195 6.22 47.53 -21.86
C GLU A 195 4.92 47.38 -21.04
N THR A 196 3.75 47.64 -21.63
CA THR A 196 2.46 47.36 -20.98
C THR A 196 2.21 45.86 -20.80
N LEU A 197 2.48 45.04 -21.83
CA LEU A 197 2.36 43.58 -21.75
C LEU A 197 3.37 42.97 -20.76
N LYS A 198 4.60 43.48 -20.74
CA LYS A 198 5.67 43.02 -19.83
C LYS A 198 5.38 43.38 -18.38
N SER A 199 4.91 44.59 -18.11
CA SER A 199 4.51 45.01 -16.75
C SER A 199 3.31 44.20 -16.25
N ALA A 200 2.30 43.96 -17.09
CA ALA A 200 1.17 43.09 -16.77
C ALA A 200 1.61 41.64 -16.48
N ARG A 201 2.49 41.06 -17.32
CA ARG A 201 3.07 39.72 -17.11
C ARG A 201 3.83 39.64 -15.78
N ASN A 202 4.67 40.64 -15.50
CA ASN A 202 5.48 40.65 -14.29
C ASN A 202 4.61 40.79 -13.05
N ALA A 203 3.59 41.67 -13.07
CA ALA A 203 2.63 41.82 -11.98
C ALA A 203 1.92 40.49 -11.66
N ALA A 204 1.41 39.80 -12.69
CA ALA A 204 0.75 38.50 -12.54
C ALA A 204 1.70 37.40 -11.99
N ARG A 205 2.99 37.43 -12.36
CA ARG A 205 4.01 36.53 -11.80
C ARG A 205 4.31 36.81 -10.33
N THR A 206 4.41 38.07 -9.92
CA THR A 206 4.55 38.43 -8.50
C THR A 206 3.36 37.93 -7.69
N ASP A 207 2.14 38.16 -8.19
CA ASP A 207 0.91 37.70 -7.52
C ASP A 207 0.87 36.17 -7.38
N LEU A 208 1.28 35.43 -8.42
CA LEU A 208 1.38 33.96 -8.36
C LEU A 208 2.36 33.52 -7.27
N LYS A 209 3.50 34.18 -7.17
CA LYS A 209 4.54 33.86 -6.19
C LYS A 209 4.07 34.14 -4.76
N GLU A 210 3.37 35.26 -4.54
CA GLU A 210 2.77 35.60 -3.25
C GLU A 210 1.71 34.58 -2.82
N CYS A 211 0.87 34.14 -3.75
CA CYS A 211 -0.12 33.10 -3.52
C CYS A 211 0.52 31.74 -3.22
N GLN A 212 1.61 31.38 -3.91
CA GLN A 212 2.36 30.15 -3.62
C GLN A 212 2.98 30.17 -2.22
N VAL A 213 3.59 31.28 -1.82
CA VAL A 213 4.15 31.44 -0.47
C VAL A 213 3.04 31.34 0.58
N SER A 214 1.91 32.01 0.36
CA SER A 214 0.76 31.96 1.27
C SER A 214 0.20 30.53 1.39
N LEU A 215 0.12 29.80 0.29
CA LEU A 215 -0.30 28.39 0.27
C LEU A 215 0.64 27.51 1.09
N GLU A 216 1.96 27.68 0.96
CA GLU A 216 2.93 26.93 1.77
C GLU A 216 2.80 27.22 3.27
N ILE A 217 2.61 28.48 3.64
CA ILE A 217 2.38 28.87 5.04
C ILE A 217 1.12 28.20 5.59
N HIS A 218 0.01 28.25 4.85
CA HIS A 218 -1.25 27.61 5.25
C HIS A 218 -1.11 26.08 5.34
N ARG A 219 -0.37 25.44 4.43
CA ARG A 219 -0.10 23.99 4.48
C ARG A 219 0.70 23.60 5.72
N ARG A 220 1.73 24.38 6.08
CA ARG A 220 2.49 24.15 7.33
C ARG A 220 1.59 24.27 8.55
N ARG A 221 0.78 25.33 8.62
CA ARG A 221 -0.14 25.56 9.73
C ARG A 221 -1.22 24.47 9.84
N TYR A 222 -1.72 23.98 8.72
CA TYR A 222 -2.62 22.82 8.68
C TYR A 222 -1.95 21.57 9.26
N GLY A 223 -0.71 21.29 8.87
CA GLY A 223 0.06 20.15 9.40
C GLY A 223 0.29 20.24 10.92
N GLU A 224 0.56 21.44 11.45
CA GLU A 224 0.68 21.67 12.89
C GLU A 224 -0.65 21.45 13.63
N LEU A 225 -1.75 22.01 13.11
CA LEU A 225 -3.08 21.84 13.69
C LEU A 225 -3.52 20.37 13.66
N GLU A 226 -3.21 19.63 12.60
CA GLU A 226 -3.56 18.20 12.50
C GLU A 226 -2.76 17.37 13.53
N ARG A 227 -1.48 17.70 13.75
CA ARG A 227 -0.69 17.07 14.83
C ARG A 227 -1.28 17.37 16.21
N GLN A 228 -1.68 18.62 16.46
CA GLN A 228 -2.34 19.02 17.71
C GLN A 228 -3.68 18.31 17.90
N ARG A 229 -4.46 18.15 16.84
CA ARG A 229 -5.72 17.40 16.84
C ARG A 229 -5.48 15.94 17.23
N GLN A 230 -4.46 15.31 16.67
CA GLN A 230 -4.12 13.92 16.96
C GLN A 230 -3.62 13.73 18.40
N THR A 231 -2.80 14.64 18.93
CA THR A 231 -2.35 14.57 20.33
C THR A 231 -3.50 14.79 21.30
N LEU A 232 -4.37 15.77 21.05
CA LEU A 232 -5.59 15.99 21.83
C LEU A 232 -6.52 14.78 21.81
N GLN A 233 -6.70 14.16 20.63
CA GLN A 233 -7.54 12.97 20.50
C GLN A 233 -6.97 11.79 21.32
N LYS A 234 -5.65 11.58 21.29
CA LYS A 234 -5.00 10.55 22.13
C LYS A 234 -5.15 10.83 23.62
N ALA A 235 -4.96 12.09 24.04
CA ALA A 235 -5.12 12.50 25.43
C ALA A 235 -6.57 12.34 25.92
N LEU A 236 -7.57 12.62 25.06
CA LEU A 236 -8.97 12.42 25.39
C LEU A 236 -9.31 10.93 25.54
N SER A 237 -8.78 10.08 24.66
CA SER A 237 -8.96 8.63 24.76
C SER A 237 -8.34 8.05 26.02
N SER A 238 -7.14 8.49 26.42
CA SER A 238 -6.52 8.03 27.67
C SER A 238 -7.30 8.53 28.89
N TYR A 239 -7.72 9.80 28.89
CA TYR A 239 -8.54 10.35 29.98
C TYR A 239 -9.86 9.58 30.15
N GLY A 240 -10.52 9.19 29.05
CA GLY A 240 -11.71 8.36 29.09
C GLY A 240 -11.46 6.97 29.70
N GLN A 241 -10.31 6.35 29.42
CA GLN A 241 -9.94 5.06 30.00
C GLN A 241 -9.62 5.17 31.49
N ASP A 242 -8.86 6.21 31.89
CA ASP A 242 -8.48 6.45 33.29
C ASP A 242 -9.72 6.76 34.14
N ALA A 243 -10.64 7.59 33.65
CA ALA A 243 -11.89 7.91 34.35
C ALA A 243 -12.80 6.69 34.55
N ILE A 244 -12.85 5.76 33.58
CA ILE A 244 -13.60 4.50 33.71
C ILE A 244 -12.93 3.59 34.76
N ALA A 245 -11.59 3.49 34.74
CA ALA A 245 -10.85 2.68 35.71
C ALA A 245 -11.01 3.22 37.15
N ASP A 246 -10.97 4.55 37.33
CA ASP A 246 -11.20 5.21 38.61
C ASP A 246 -12.65 5.00 39.09
N SER A 247 -13.64 5.12 38.19
CA SER A 247 -15.04 4.88 38.54
C SER A 247 -15.29 3.42 38.96
N GLN A 248 -14.70 2.44 38.27
CA GLN A 248 -14.85 1.03 38.62
C GLN A 248 -14.19 0.71 39.97
N SER A 249 -13.01 1.30 40.22
CA SER A 249 -12.30 1.15 41.50
C SER A 249 -13.09 1.74 42.66
N ASN A 250 -13.69 2.93 42.48
CA ASN A 250 -14.53 3.57 43.49
C ASN A 250 -15.82 2.76 43.78
N ILE A 251 -16.49 2.23 42.76
CA ILE A 251 -17.67 1.37 42.96
C ILE A 251 -17.30 0.13 43.78
N LEU A 252 -16.14 -0.48 43.50
CA LEU A 252 -15.68 -1.66 44.24
C LEU A 252 -15.39 -1.31 45.71
N LEU A 253 -14.70 -0.20 45.96
CA LEU A 253 -14.37 0.29 47.30
C LEU A 253 -15.62 0.64 48.12
N GLU A 254 -16.65 1.22 47.50
CA GLU A 254 -17.91 1.53 48.19
C GLU A 254 -18.81 0.30 48.38
N THR A 255 -18.83 -0.61 47.40
CA THR A 255 -19.80 -1.72 47.39
C THR A 255 -19.33 -2.90 48.23
N ALA A 256 -18.02 -3.20 48.25
CA ALA A 256 -17.45 -4.30 49.02
C ALA A 256 -17.83 -4.29 50.51
N PRO A 257 -17.69 -3.18 51.28
CA PRO A 257 -18.08 -3.16 52.69
C PRO A 257 -19.59 -3.33 52.88
N ARG A 258 -20.41 -2.76 51.97
CA ARG A 258 -21.87 -2.92 52.04
C ARG A 258 -22.29 -4.38 51.85
N VAL A 259 -21.65 -5.10 50.92
CA VAL A 259 -21.90 -6.53 50.71
C VAL A 259 -21.50 -7.33 51.95
N GLN A 260 -20.34 -7.04 52.55
CA GLN A 260 -19.90 -7.73 53.78
C GLN A 260 -20.88 -7.54 54.94
N VAL A 261 -21.34 -6.30 55.18
CA VAL A 261 -22.34 -5.98 56.21
C VAL A 261 -23.65 -6.72 55.93
N THR A 262 -24.09 -6.73 54.67
CA THR A 262 -25.34 -7.39 54.27
C THR A 262 -25.25 -8.91 54.46
N LEU A 263 -24.13 -9.53 54.08
CA LEU A 263 -23.91 -10.97 54.24
C LEU A 263 -23.81 -11.37 55.72
N ALA A 264 -23.19 -10.55 56.57
CA ALA A 264 -23.17 -10.77 58.02
C ALA A 264 -24.59 -10.76 58.59
N ALA A 265 -25.38 -9.72 58.28
CA ALA A 265 -26.76 -9.63 58.73
C ALA A 265 -27.63 -10.77 58.18
N PHE A 266 -27.38 -11.22 56.94
CA PHE A 266 -28.07 -12.35 56.36
C PHE A 266 -27.73 -13.66 57.06
N ARG A 267 -26.45 -13.91 57.35
CA ARG A 267 -26.00 -15.08 58.12
C ARG A 267 -26.68 -15.13 59.48
N ASP A 268 -26.68 -14.01 60.21
CA ASP A 268 -27.22 -13.97 61.57
C ASP A 268 -28.73 -14.27 61.57
N LYS A 269 -29.50 -13.64 60.66
CA LYS A 269 -30.94 -13.94 60.47
C LYS A 269 -31.21 -15.38 60.02
N LEU A 270 -30.34 -15.94 59.18
CA LEU A 270 -30.47 -17.33 58.72
C LEU A 270 -30.22 -18.32 59.86
N THR A 271 -29.21 -18.05 60.70
CA THR A 271 -28.92 -18.83 61.90
C THR A 271 -30.10 -18.83 62.86
N GLU A 272 -30.65 -17.64 63.19
CA GLU A 272 -31.85 -17.52 64.03
C GLU A 272 -33.03 -18.32 63.48
N LYS A 273 -33.31 -18.20 62.17
CA LYS A 273 -34.39 -18.94 61.51
C LYS A 273 -34.20 -20.46 61.59
N LYS A 274 -32.96 -20.93 61.40
CA LYS A 274 -32.65 -22.37 61.44
C LYS A 274 -32.68 -22.92 62.86
N LEU A 275 -32.20 -22.17 63.83
CA LEU A 275 -32.28 -22.53 65.24
C LEU A 275 -33.72 -22.57 65.74
N GLY A 276 -34.56 -21.58 65.42
CA GLY A 276 -35.98 -21.62 65.80
C GLY A 276 -36.73 -22.83 65.24
N ALA A 277 -36.40 -23.25 64.00
CA ALA A 277 -36.93 -24.49 63.43
C ALA A 277 -36.45 -25.73 64.20
N LEU A 278 -35.16 -25.77 64.58
CA LEU A 278 -34.59 -26.85 65.39
C LEU A 278 -35.20 -26.91 66.79
N GLU A 279 -35.27 -25.79 67.51
CA GLU A 279 -35.90 -25.66 68.83
C GLU A 279 -37.32 -26.21 68.86
N THR A 280 -38.12 -25.85 67.85
CA THR A 280 -39.50 -26.32 67.71
C THR A 280 -39.54 -27.84 67.55
N GLN A 281 -38.72 -28.40 66.65
CA GLN A 281 -38.67 -29.84 66.39
C GLN A 281 -38.15 -30.63 67.60
N VAL A 282 -37.05 -30.17 68.20
CA VAL A 282 -36.47 -30.82 69.39
C VAL A 282 -37.46 -30.78 70.55
N THR A 283 -38.15 -29.66 70.78
CA THR A 283 -39.20 -29.55 71.82
C THR A 283 -40.32 -30.55 71.57
N GLN A 284 -40.79 -30.66 70.33
CA GLN A 284 -41.85 -31.60 69.96
C GLN A 284 -41.42 -33.05 70.18
N TYR A 285 -40.24 -33.43 69.69
CA TYR A 285 -39.71 -34.79 69.87
C TYR A 285 -39.44 -35.12 71.32
N PHE A 286 -38.90 -34.19 72.09
CA PHE A 286 -38.62 -34.42 73.50
C PHE A 286 -39.91 -34.62 74.30
N LYS A 287 -40.96 -33.83 74.04
CA LYS A 287 -42.29 -34.04 74.64
C LYS A 287 -42.92 -35.37 74.22
N LEU A 288 -42.72 -35.80 72.98
CA LEU A 288 -43.23 -37.08 72.48
C LEU A 288 -42.56 -38.28 73.16
N LEU A 289 -41.26 -38.15 73.48
CA LEU A 289 -40.49 -39.22 74.11
C LEU A 289 -40.60 -39.24 75.64
N LEU A 290 -40.80 -38.09 76.27
CA LEU A 290 -41.02 -37.98 77.71
C LEU A 290 -42.38 -38.51 78.13
N HIS A 291 -42.42 -39.24 79.25
CA HIS A 291 -43.67 -39.67 79.87
C HIS A 291 -44.35 -38.53 80.66
N LYS A 292 -43.56 -37.60 81.24
CA LYS A 292 -44.05 -36.41 81.94
C LYS A 292 -44.15 -35.21 80.98
N ALA A 293 -45.30 -35.09 80.30
CA ALA A 293 -45.56 -34.01 79.34
C ALA A 293 -45.40 -32.58 79.89
N SER A 294 -45.34 -32.41 81.22
CA SER A 294 -45.21 -31.12 81.91
C SER A 294 -43.80 -30.77 82.41
N LEU A 295 -42.77 -31.62 82.20
CA LEU A 295 -41.42 -31.32 82.71
C LEU A 295 -40.73 -30.20 81.91
N VAL A 296 -40.90 -30.19 80.59
CA VAL A 296 -40.28 -29.21 79.69
C VAL A 296 -41.33 -28.65 78.74
N SER A 297 -41.48 -27.33 78.75
CA SER A 297 -42.34 -26.59 77.83
C SER A 297 -41.62 -26.23 76.54
N GLN A 298 -40.34 -25.87 76.62
CA GLN A 298 -39.57 -25.35 75.49
C GLN A 298 -38.07 -25.64 75.63
N VAL A 299 -37.44 -25.94 74.49
CA VAL A 299 -35.99 -25.94 74.31
C VAL A 299 -35.62 -24.66 73.57
N MET A 300 -34.68 -23.88 74.12
CA MET A 300 -34.08 -22.74 73.43
C MET A 300 -32.59 -22.97 73.22
N ILE A 301 -32.06 -22.43 72.12
CA ILE A 301 -30.66 -22.50 71.73
C ILE A 301 -30.18 -21.09 71.50
N ASP A 302 -29.21 -20.64 72.29
CA ASP A 302 -28.61 -19.32 72.12
C ASP A 302 -27.93 -19.21 70.73
N PRO A 303 -28.30 -18.23 69.90
CA PRO A 303 -27.80 -18.15 68.53
C PRO A 303 -26.32 -17.77 68.40
N ALA A 304 -25.70 -17.24 69.46
CA ALA A 304 -24.29 -16.84 69.47
C ALA A 304 -23.38 -17.94 70.02
N THR A 305 -23.83 -18.68 71.04
CA THR A 305 -23.04 -19.67 71.78
C THR A 305 -23.47 -21.11 71.53
N PHE A 306 -24.63 -21.31 70.90
CA PHE A 306 -25.30 -22.61 70.71
C PHE A 306 -25.58 -23.35 72.02
N ARG A 307 -25.64 -22.62 73.15
CA ARG A 307 -25.96 -23.21 74.44
C ARG A 307 -27.44 -23.57 74.47
N LEU A 308 -27.73 -24.81 74.87
CA LEU A 308 -29.08 -25.32 75.03
C LEU A 308 -29.59 -24.99 76.44
N ASP A 309 -30.72 -24.31 76.52
CA ASP A 309 -31.43 -23.98 77.75
C ASP A 309 -32.85 -24.58 77.69
N LEU A 310 -33.30 -25.16 78.81
CA LEU A 310 -34.62 -25.79 78.92
C LEU A 310 -35.52 -24.94 79.81
N TYR A 311 -36.82 -24.91 79.51
CA TYR A 311 -37.82 -24.21 80.31
C TYR A 311 -38.95 -25.16 80.70
N ASP A 312 -39.47 -25.02 81.91
CA ASP A 312 -40.63 -25.78 82.39
C ASP A 312 -41.96 -25.12 81.96
N THR A 313 -43.10 -25.71 82.33
CA THR A 313 -44.44 -25.19 82.00
C THR A 313 -44.79 -23.84 82.63
N GLU A 314 -44.04 -23.42 83.65
CA GLU A 314 -44.20 -22.11 84.30
C GLU A 314 -43.25 -21.06 83.69
N GLY A 315 -42.40 -21.46 82.74
CA GLY A 315 -41.43 -20.60 82.08
C GLY A 315 -40.15 -20.39 82.87
N ALA A 316 -39.90 -21.18 83.93
CA ALA A 316 -38.67 -21.12 84.70
C ALA A 316 -37.55 -21.94 84.02
N PRO A 317 -36.28 -21.48 84.10
CA PRO A 317 -35.16 -22.22 83.52
C PRO A 317 -34.92 -23.52 84.29
N LEU A 318 -34.85 -24.62 83.56
CA LEU A 318 -34.55 -25.96 84.07
C LEU A 318 -33.10 -26.32 83.72
N PRO A 319 -32.17 -26.36 84.69
CA PRO A 319 -30.81 -26.79 84.41
C PRO A 319 -30.79 -28.24 83.90
N ILE A 320 -30.15 -28.49 82.76
CA ILE A 320 -30.00 -29.85 82.17
C ILE A 320 -29.42 -30.82 83.21
N GLN A 321 -28.58 -30.34 84.13
CA GLN A 321 -28.00 -31.15 85.19
C GLN A 321 -29.05 -31.83 86.08
N HIS A 322 -30.23 -31.22 86.24
CA HIS A 322 -31.34 -31.74 87.05
C HIS A 322 -32.13 -32.86 86.35
N LEU A 323 -31.94 -33.05 85.05
CA LEU A 323 -32.50 -34.21 84.34
C LEU A 323 -31.83 -35.51 84.82
N SER A 324 -32.63 -36.57 84.96
CA SER A 324 -32.13 -37.92 85.19
C SER A 324 -31.26 -38.41 84.03
N ALA A 325 -30.50 -39.48 84.25
CA ALA A 325 -29.67 -40.06 83.19
C ALA A 325 -30.50 -40.48 81.95
N GLY A 326 -31.71 -41.01 82.17
CA GLY A 326 -32.62 -41.39 81.09
C GLY A 326 -33.19 -40.18 80.35
N GLU A 327 -33.61 -39.13 81.07
CA GLU A 327 -34.13 -37.91 80.45
C GLU A 327 -33.05 -37.16 79.65
N LYS A 328 -31.80 -37.14 80.13
CA LYS A 328 -30.65 -36.60 79.36
C LYS A 328 -30.44 -37.35 78.05
N GLN A 329 -30.61 -38.68 78.07
CA GLN A 329 -30.51 -39.51 76.87
C GLN A 329 -31.66 -39.25 75.89
N LEU A 330 -32.90 -39.12 76.38
CA LEU A 330 -34.04 -38.76 75.53
C LEU A 330 -33.90 -37.36 74.93
N LEU A 331 -33.33 -36.41 75.67
CA LEU A 331 -33.03 -35.07 75.15
C LEU A 331 -32.00 -35.16 74.01
N ALA A 332 -30.93 -35.93 74.20
CA ALA A 332 -29.93 -36.14 73.15
C ALA A 332 -30.52 -36.80 71.90
N ILE A 333 -31.38 -37.82 72.06
CA ILE A 333 -32.07 -38.48 70.95
C ILE A 333 -32.99 -37.49 70.22
N SER A 334 -33.76 -36.69 70.97
CA SER A 334 -34.66 -35.67 70.41
C SER A 334 -33.89 -34.60 69.64
N PHE A 335 -32.69 -34.25 70.11
CA PHE A 335 -31.79 -33.32 69.45
C PHE A 335 -31.25 -33.88 68.14
N LEU A 336 -30.76 -35.12 68.14
CA LEU A 336 -30.30 -35.81 66.93
C LEU A 336 -31.43 -35.97 65.90
N TRP A 337 -32.63 -36.32 66.36
CA TRP A 337 -33.81 -36.45 65.52
C TRP A 337 -34.23 -35.10 64.92
N GLY A 338 -34.25 -34.05 65.75
CA GLY A 338 -34.48 -32.66 65.32
C GLY A 338 -33.49 -32.20 64.28
N LEU A 339 -32.20 -32.46 64.47
CA LEU A 339 -31.15 -32.13 63.52
C LEU A 339 -31.30 -32.90 62.21
N ALA A 340 -31.53 -34.21 62.27
CA ALA A 340 -31.73 -35.03 61.08
C ALA A 340 -32.90 -34.48 60.24
N ASN A 341 -34.05 -34.20 60.87
CA ASN A 341 -35.23 -33.72 60.17
C ASN A 341 -35.07 -32.28 59.64
N THR A 342 -34.48 -31.36 60.41
CA THR A 342 -34.28 -29.96 60.00
C THR A 342 -33.15 -29.75 58.98
N SER A 343 -32.24 -30.73 58.85
CA SER A 343 -31.14 -30.68 57.87
C SER A 343 -31.62 -30.70 56.42
N GLY A 344 -32.85 -31.19 56.16
CA GLY A 344 -33.40 -31.37 54.82
C GLY A 344 -32.70 -32.47 54.01
N ARG A 345 -31.87 -33.30 54.65
CA ARG A 345 -31.18 -34.43 54.01
C ARG A 345 -31.79 -35.75 54.47
N GLN A 346 -32.07 -36.65 53.53
CA GLN A 346 -32.49 -38.02 53.84
C GLN A 346 -31.26 -38.90 54.09
N LEU A 347 -30.83 -39.00 55.34
CA LEU A 347 -29.66 -39.80 55.75
C LEU A 347 -30.11 -41.03 56.55
N PRO A 348 -29.58 -42.24 56.28
CA PRO A 348 -29.88 -43.41 57.10
C PRO A 348 -29.35 -43.22 58.52
N VAL A 349 -30.09 -43.71 59.51
CA VAL A 349 -29.74 -43.60 60.94
C VAL A 349 -29.39 -44.99 61.47
N ALA A 350 -28.16 -45.15 61.98
CA ALA A 350 -27.74 -46.34 62.70
C ALA A 350 -27.77 -46.06 64.20
N ILE A 351 -28.45 -46.93 64.96
CA ILE A 351 -28.59 -46.80 66.41
C ILE A 351 -27.96 -48.06 67.02
N ASP A 352 -26.92 -47.84 67.81
CA ASP A 352 -26.26 -48.88 68.60
C ASP A 352 -26.76 -48.84 70.04
N THR A 353 -27.02 -49.99 70.65
CA THR A 353 -27.53 -50.12 72.03
C THR A 353 -28.80 -49.29 72.31
N PRO A 354 -29.90 -49.52 71.58
CA PRO A 354 -31.01 -48.56 71.42
C PRO A 354 -31.76 -48.20 72.71
N LEU A 355 -31.71 -49.05 73.76
CA LEU A 355 -32.55 -48.94 74.96
C LEU A 355 -31.77 -48.94 76.29
N GLY A 356 -30.45 -48.75 76.25
CA GLY A 356 -29.62 -48.73 77.46
C GLY A 356 -30.03 -47.62 78.44
N ARG A 357 -30.02 -47.91 79.75
CA ARG A 357 -30.26 -46.95 80.87
C ARG A 357 -31.64 -46.29 80.96
N LEU A 358 -32.63 -46.77 80.20
CA LEU A 358 -34.02 -46.27 80.21
C LEU A 358 -34.97 -47.22 80.93
N ASP A 359 -35.98 -46.67 81.61
CA ASP A 359 -37.07 -47.44 82.22
C ASP A 359 -38.06 -47.99 81.18
N SER A 360 -38.98 -48.86 81.60
CA SER A 360 -39.93 -49.53 80.71
C SER A 360 -40.86 -48.58 79.95
N GLU A 361 -41.18 -47.41 80.51
CA GLU A 361 -42.09 -46.45 79.90
C GLU A 361 -41.39 -45.65 78.79
N HIS A 362 -40.20 -45.11 79.09
CA HIS A 362 -39.37 -44.41 78.10
C HIS A 362 -38.94 -45.34 76.95
N ARG A 363 -38.66 -46.61 77.26
CA ARG A 363 -38.41 -47.64 76.24
C ARG A 363 -39.58 -47.81 75.27
N ASN A 364 -40.81 -47.81 75.79
CA ASN A 364 -42.00 -47.96 74.95
C ASN A 364 -42.15 -46.79 73.97
N HIS A 365 -41.94 -45.55 74.42
CA HIS A 365 -42.01 -44.39 73.54
C HIS A 365 -40.95 -44.41 72.44
N LEU A 366 -39.72 -44.87 72.73
CA LEU A 366 -38.70 -45.03 71.68
C LEU A 366 -39.11 -46.08 70.64
N VAL A 367 -39.65 -47.21 71.09
CA VAL A 367 -40.06 -48.32 70.21
C VAL A 367 -41.22 -47.94 69.31
N VAL A 368 -42.21 -47.23 69.85
CA VAL A 368 -43.44 -46.88 69.11
C VAL A 368 -43.27 -45.61 68.29
N SER A 369 -42.61 -44.58 68.85
CA SER A 369 -42.60 -43.24 68.27
C SER A 369 -41.30 -42.90 67.55
N TYR A 370 -40.14 -43.34 68.06
CA TYR A 370 -38.84 -42.96 67.49
C TYR A 370 -38.34 -43.91 66.41
N PHE A 371 -38.15 -45.20 66.71
CA PHE A 371 -37.51 -46.12 65.75
C PHE A 371 -38.20 -46.20 64.38
N PRO A 372 -39.55 -46.18 64.28
CA PRO A 372 -40.21 -46.20 62.97
C PRO A 372 -40.09 -44.88 62.20
N GLN A 373 -39.76 -43.76 62.86
CA GLN A 373 -39.84 -42.41 62.30
C GLN A 373 -38.52 -41.62 62.35
N ALA A 374 -37.45 -42.20 62.91
CA ALA A 374 -36.16 -41.54 63.07
C ALA A 374 -35.53 -41.12 61.74
N SER A 375 -35.74 -41.92 60.68
CA SER A 375 -35.32 -41.63 59.31
C SER A 375 -36.07 -42.53 58.32
N HIS A 376 -35.89 -42.29 57.01
CA HIS A 376 -36.36 -43.18 55.95
C HIS A 376 -35.73 -44.58 56.04
N GLN A 377 -34.52 -44.70 56.59
CA GLN A 377 -33.88 -45.99 56.86
C GLN A 377 -33.25 -45.97 58.25
N VAL A 378 -33.63 -46.95 59.08
CA VAL A 378 -33.10 -47.12 60.44
C VAL A 378 -32.46 -48.50 60.55
N ILE A 379 -31.22 -48.53 61.04
CA ILE A 379 -30.47 -49.76 61.35
C ILE A 379 -30.34 -49.85 62.86
N LEU A 380 -31.05 -50.81 63.46
CA LEU A 380 -30.99 -51.06 64.90
C LEU A 380 -29.98 -52.17 65.19
N LEU A 381 -28.90 -51.84 65.90
CA LEU A 381 -27.93 -52.79 66.43
C LEU A 381 -28.24 -52.99 67.91
N SER A 382 -28.65 -54.20 68.29
CA SER A 382 -29.12 -54.47 69.65
C SER A 382 -28.77 -55.87 70.11
N THR A 383 -28.70 -56.03 71.43
CA THR A 383 -28.63 -57.35 72.08
C THR A 383 -30.03 -57.85 72.45
N ASP A 384 -30.12 -59.15 72.74
CA ASP A 384 -31.30 -59.82 73.27
C ASP A 384 -31.83 -59.15 74.56
N THR A 385 -30.94 -58.62 75.40
CA THR A 385 -31.33 -57.91 76.63
C THR A 385 -31.95 -56.53 76.41
N GLU A 386 -31.67 -55.91 75.25
CA GLU A 386 -32.08 -54.54 74.94
C GLU A 386 -33.45 -54.49 74.27
N ILE A 387 -33.66 -55.18 73.14
CA ILE A 387 -34.95 -55.22 72.45
C ILE A 387 -35.62 -56.57 72.73
N ARG A 388 -36.38 -56.66 73.82
CA ARG A 388 -36.96 -57.92 74.28
C ARG A 388 -38.17 -58.31 73.42
N THR A 389 -38.73 -59.48 73.73
CA THR A 389 -39.84 -60.09 72.98
C THR A 389 -41.03 -59.15 72.78
N GLU A 390 -41.38 -58.34 73.78
CA GLU A 390 -42.51 -57.42 73.69
C GLU A 390 -42.23 -56.23 72.76
N GLU A 391 -41.02 -55.67 72.81
CA GLU A 391 -40.61 -54.59 71.92
C GLU A 391 -40.55 -55.05 70.44
N VAL A 392 -40.01 -56.24 70.18
CA VAL A 392 -40.00 -56.81 68.81
C VAL A 392 -41.41 -57.05 68.30
N LYS A 393 -42.30 -57.63 69.12
CA LYS A 393 -43.71 -57.83 68.74
C LYS A 393 -44.38 -56.51 68.34
N ARG A 394 -44.11 -55.42 69.08
CA ARG A 394 -44.65 -54.08 68.76
C ARG A 394 -44.10 -53.55 67.44
N LEU A 395 -42.80 -53.66 67.21
CA LEU A 395 -42.18 -53.23 65.95
C LEU A 395 -42.70 -54.01 64.74
N ARG A 396 -42.86 -55.34 64.88
CA ARG A 396 -43.47 -56.21 63.86
C ARG A 396 -44.94 -55.83 63.61
N ALA A 397 -45.73 -55.65 64.66
CA ALA A 397 -47.15 -55.27 64.56
C ALA A 397 -47.34 -53.89 63.93
N ALA A 398 -46.44 -52.94 64.19
CA ALA A 398 -46.44 -51.62 63.57
C ALA A 398 -45.95 -51.63 62.11
N GLY A 399 -45.52 -52.77 61.56
CA GLY A 399 -44.94 -52.86 60.23
C GLY A 399 -43.62 -52.11 60.07
N ALA A 400 -42.92 -51.83 61.17
CA ALA A 400 -41.71 -51.01 61.20
C ALA A 400 -40.44 -51.79 60.82
N ILE A 401 -40.51 -53.13 60.74
CA ILE A 401 -39.36 -53.99 60.46
C ILE A 401 -39.41 -54.45 59.00
N ALA A 402 -38.42 -54.02 58.22
CA ALA A 402 -38.24 -54.50 56.85
C ALA A 402 -37.44 -55.83 56.79
N ARG A 403 -36.40 -55.98 57.61
CA ARG A 403 -35.52 -57.15 57.66
C ARG A 403 -34.96 -57.35 59.07
N GLU A 404 -34.71 -58.60 59.42
CA GLU A 404 -34.11 -58.99 60.71
C GLU A 404 -32.90 -59.89 60.47
N TYR A 405 -31.81 -59.61 61.18
CA TYR A 405 -30.57 -60.37 61.10
C TYR A 405 -30.03 -60.63 62.50
N ARG A 406 -29.51 -61.84 62.73
CA ARG A 406 -28.81 -62.24 63.95
C ARG A 406 -27.35 -62.56 63.61
N LEU A 407 -26.43 -61.99 64.38
CA LEU A 407 -25.00 -62.25 64.25
C LEU A 407 -24.61 -63.32 65.27
N GLU A 408 -24.18 -64.49 64.78
CA GLU A 408 -23.74 -65.61 65.62
C GLU A 408 -22.24 -65.79 65.52
N TYR A 409 -21.54 -65.65 66.64
CA TYR A 409 -20.10 -65.88 66.71
C TYR A 409 -19.80 -67.35 67.01
N ASP A 410 -19.04 -68.00 66.13
CA ASP A 410 -18.52 -69.35 66.36
C ASP A 410 -17.14 -69.26 67.04
N PRO A 411 -17.01 -69.60 68.33
CA PRO A 411 -15.74 -69.53 69.05
C PRO A 411 -14.70 -70.55 68.55
N LYS A 412 -15.12 -71.66 67.91
CA LYS A 412 -14.21 -72.67 67.38
C LYS A 412 -13.58 -72.21 66.08
N GLN A 413 -14.36 -71.59 65.20
CA GLN A 413 -13.90 -71.10 63.89
C GLN A 413 -13.46 -69.63 63.90
N ARG A 414 -13.67 -68.90 65.01
CA ARG A 414 -13.36 -67.47 65.20
C ARG A 414 -13.97 -66.59 64.11
N GLN A 415 -15.20 -66.89 63.70
CA GLN A 415 -15.93 -66.15 62.66
C GLN A 415 -17.36 -65.83 63.10
N THR A 416 -17.91 -64.75 62.57
CA THR A 416 -19.31 -64.36 62.79
C THR A 416 -20.11 -64.66 61.53
N ALA A 417 -21.16 -65.47 61.66
CA ALA A 417 -22.12 -65.74 60.59
C ALA A 417 -23.36 -64.84 60.75
N VAL A 418 -23.94 -64.42 59.62
CA VAL A 418 -25.21 -63.69 59.59
C VAL A 418 -26.34 -64.68 59.34
N VAL A 419 -27.27 -64.79 60.28
CA VAL A 419 -28.44 -65.66 60.20
C VAL A 419 -29.70 -64.79 60.05
N SER A 420 -30.68 -65.25 59.27
CA SER A 420 -31.96 -64.55 59.11
C SER A 420 -32.81 -64.66 60.38
N GLY A 421 -33.47 -63.57 60.77
CA GLY A 421 -34.34 -63.48 61.95
C GLY A 421 -33.71 -62.73 63.13
N TYR A 422 -34.49 -62.54 64.18
CA TYR A 422 -34.06 -61.96 65.46
C TYR A 422 -34.29 -62.98 66.60
N PHE A 423 -33.75 -62.74 67.80
CA PHE A 423 -33.72 -63.71 68.91
C PHE A 423 -35.04 -64.45 69.25
N TRP A 424 -36.22 -63.90 68.90
CA TRP A 424 -37.58 -64.41 69.20
C TRP A 424 -38.54 -64.37 68.01
#